data_AF-A0A090T856-F1
#
_entry.id   AF-A0A090T856-F1
#
_cell.length_a   1.000
_cell.length_b   1.000
_cell.length_c   1.000
_cell.angle_alpha   90.00
_cell.angle_beta   90.00
_cell.angle_gamma   90.00
#
_symmetry.space_group_name_H-M   'P 1'
#
loop_
_entity.id
_entity.type
_entity.pdbx_description
1 polymer ?
#
loop_
_entity_poly.entity_id
_entity_poly.type
_entity_poly.pdbx_seq_one_letter_code
_entity_poly.pdbx_strand_id
1 'polypeptide(L)'
;MAITRRSFLKGVAGSSAATLIGPSLLASATASAAETDGTWKVSGSHWGAFRARVWGGKVQEIKPLEVDKYPTDMLNGIKGIIYSPSRVRYPMVRLDWLKKHKYAPETRGNNRFVRVTWDEALDLFYRELERVQKDYGPYALHTGQTGWRQTGQMHSCTNHMMRAMGLHGYSVKKVGDYSTGAGQTILPYVLGSTEVYAQGTSWNLS
;
A
#
# COMPACT_ATOMS: atom_id res chain seq x y z
N MET A 1 -69.67 8.09 11.42
CA MET A 1 -69.13 9.30 10.75
C MET A 1 -67.95 8.90 9.90
N ALA A 2 -68.00 9.11 8.59
CA ALA A 2 -66.93 8.69 7.68
C ALA A 2 -65.77 9.69 7.70
N ILE A 3 -64.56 9.21 8.02
CA ILE A 3 -63.33 10.00 7.96
C ILE A 3 -63.01 10.26 6.48
N THR A 4 -62.93 11.53 6.09
CA THR A 4 -62.61 11.91 4.71
C THR A 4 -61.09 12.06 4.55
N ARG A 5 -60.56 11.75 3.36
CA ARG A 5 -59.11 11.91 3.06
C ARG A 5 -58.56 13.30 3.41
N ARG A 6 -59.41 14.33 3.33
CA ARG A 6 -59.07 15.71 3.67
C ARG A 6 -58.92 15.96 5.18
N SER A 7 -59.71 15.28 6.02
CA SER A 7 -59.55 15.37 7.48
C SER A 7 -58.34 14.58 7.97
N PHE A 8 -58.01 13.47 7.30
CA PHE A 8 -56.79 12.69 7.58
C PHE A 8 -55.51 13.48 7.28
N LEU A 9 -55.40 14.10 6.10
CA LEU A 9 -54.21 14.87 5.73
C LEU A 9 -54.00 16.12 6.60
N LYS A 10 -55.07 16.76 7.07
CA LYS A 10 -54.99 17.85 8.06
C LYS A 10 -54.51 17.35 9.44
N GLY A 11 -54.89 16.13 9.83
CA GLY A 11 -54.44 15.50 11.08
C GLY A 11 -52.95 15.12 11.07
N VAL A 12 -52.42 14.70 9.92
CA VAL A 12 -51.02 14.30 9.76
C VAL A 12 -50.07 15.51 9.71
N ALA A 13 -50.51 16.65 9.17
CA ALA A 13 -49.73 17.89 9.17
C ALA A 13 -49.66 18.58 10.55
N GLY A 14 -50.62 18.33 11.44
CA GLY A 14 -50.66 18.94 12.78
C GLY A 14 -49.84 18.21 13.85
N SER A 15 -49.50 16.93 13.63
CA SER A 15 -48.81 16.07 14.62
C SER A 15 -47.33 15.82 14.32
N SER A 16 -46.80 16.37 13.22
CA SER A 16 -45.41 16.20 12.79
C SER A 16 -44.45 17.32 13.26
N ALA A 17 -44.97 18.38 13.91
CA ALA A 17 -44.15 19.50 14.40
C ALA A 17 -43.76 19.41 15.88
N ALA A 18 -44.33 18.49 16.66
CA ALA A 18 -44.11 18.41 18.12
C ALA A 18 -43.15 17.30 18.58
N THR A 19 -42.62 16.47 17.67
CA THR A 19 -41.68 15.38 17.99
C THR A 19 -40.23 15.65 17.57
N LEU A 20 -39.93 16.81 16.97
CA LEU A 20 -38.56 17.20 16.58
C LEU A 20 -37.83 18.06 17.63
N ILE A 21 -38.42 18.28 18.80
CA ILE A 21 -37.74 18.91 19.95
C ILE A 21 -37.67 17.88 21.08
N GLY A 22 -36.97 16.77 20.82
CA GLY A 22 -36.46 15.91 21.89
C GLY A 22 -35.29 16.58 22.60
N PRO A 23 -35.08 16.33 23.91
CA PRO A 23 -33.99 16.94 24.66
C PRO A 23 -32.66 16.32 24.23
N SER A 24 -32.08 16.81 23.14
CA SER A 24 -30.76 16.35 22.67
C SER A 24 -29.92 17.44 21.99
N LEU A 25 -30.37 18.70 21.95
CA LEU A 25 -29.48 19.83 21.60
C LEU A 25 -28.61 20.29 22.80
N LEU A 26 -28.81 19.67 23.96
CA LEU A 26 -27.95 19.76 25.16
C LEU A 26 -27.44 18.38 25.63
N ALA A 27 -27.50 17.36 24.76
CA ALA A 27 -26.52 16.29 24.89
C ALA A 27 -25.20 16.95 24.52
N SER A 28 -24.51 17.47 25.54
CA SER A 28 -23.10 17.82 25.44
C SER A 28 -22.50 16.64 24.68
N ALA A 29 -22.03 16.87 23.46
CA ALA A 29 -21.00 15.99 22.96
C ALA A 29 -19.97 16.06 24.07
N THR A 30 -19.90 15.02 24.89
CA THR A 30 -18.63 14.63 25.45
C THR A 30 -17.79 14.42 24.22
N ALA A 31 -17.19 15.50 23.74
CA ALA A 31 -15.92 15.44 23.07
C ALA A 31 -15.13 14.61 24.04
N SER A 32 -15.03 13.32 23.73
CA SER A 32 -14.14 12.41 24.45
C SER A 32 -12.85 13.20 24.52
N ALA A 33 -12.47 13.61 25.73
CA ALA A 33 -11.31 14.46 25.94
C ALA A 33 -10.22 13.83 25.10
N ALA A 34 -9.78 14.54 24.06
CA ALA A 34 -9.00 13.97 22.97
C ALA A 34 -7.91 13.12 23.62
N GLU A 35 -7.93 11.79 23.40
CA GLU A 35 -7.02 10.85 24.09
C GLU A 35 -5.62 11.48 24.07
N THR A 36 -5.21 12.02 25.21
CA THR A 36 -3.99 12.86 25.26
C THR A 36 -2.75 12.00 25.05
N ASP A 37 -2.90 10.68 25.19
CA ASP A 37 -1.80 9.72 25.20
C ASP A 37 -1.65 8.93 23.88
N GLY A 38 -2.69 8.92 23.04
CA GLY A 38 -2.71 8.16 21.78
C GLY A 38 -2.82 6.65 21.96
N THR A 39 -2.96 5.93 20.84
CA THR A 39 -3.21 4.48 20.85
C THR A 39 -1.96 3.71 20.45
N TRP A 40 -1.61 2.66 21.21
CA TRP A 40 -0.55 1.74 20.84
C TRP A 40 -1.10 0.65 19.91
N LYS A 41 -0.40 0.41 18.79
CA LYS A 41 -0.71 -0.63 17.81
C LYS A 41 0.49 -1.52 17.61
N VAL A 42 0.27 -2.82 17.43
CA VAL A 42 1.33 -3.79 17.12
C VAL A 42 1.46 -3.92 15.61
N SER A 43 2.69 -3.92 15.10
CA SER A 43 3.01 -4.13 13.69
C SER A 43 4.38 -4.81 13.55
N GLY A 44 4.77 -5.15 12.32
CA GLY A 44 6.09 -5.70 12.01
C GLY A 44 6.65 -5.20 10.69
N SER A 45 7.95 -5.40 10.51
CA SER A 45 8.71 -5.08 9.31
C SER A 45 9.87 -6.07 9.14
N HIS A 46 10.70 -5.89 8.10
CA HIS A 46 11.97 -6.62 7.99
C HIS A 46 12.94 -6.37 9.15
N TRP A 47 12.74 -5.29 9.92
CA TRP A 47 13.56 -4.94 11.08
C TRP A 47 12.98 -5.46 12.41
N GLY A 48 11.98 -6.33 12.36
CA GLY A 48 11.37 -6.93 13.55
C GLY A 48 9.96 -6.44 13.85
N ALA A 49 9.40 -6.95 14.94
CA ALA A 49 8.09 -6.60 15.47
C ALA A 49 8.20 -5.42 16.45
N PHE A 50 7.23 -4.52 16.43
CA PHE A 50 7.25 -3.30 17.22
C PHE A 50 5.85 -2.82 17.60
N ARG A 51 5.78 -1.98 18.63
CA ARG A 51 4.62 -1.17 18.96
C ARG A 51 4.78 0.23 18.40
N ALA A 52 3.76 0.74 17.74
CA ALA A 52 3.67 2.11 17.25
C ALA A 52 2.61 2.88 18.04
N ARG A 53 2.99 4.02 18.63
CA ARG A 53 2.04 4.94 19.27
C ARG A 53 1.50 5.90 18.23
N VAL A 54 0.19 5.87 18.01
CA VAL A 54 -0.51 6.71 17.04
C VAL A 54 -1.33 7.76 17.78
N TRP A 55 -1.02 9.02 17.51
CA TRP A 55 -1.73 10.17 18.08
C TRP A 55 -1.86 11.28 17.04
N GLY A 56 -3.04 11.91 16.98
CA GLY A 56 -3.35 12.93 15.97
C GLY A 56 -3.22 12.41 14.53
N GLY A 57 -3.55 11.14 14.30
CA GLY A 57 -3.44 10.48 12.99
C GLY A 57 -1.99 10.24 12.51
N LYS A 58 -1.00 10.42 13.39
CA LYS A 58 0.42 10.23 13.07
C LYS A 58 1.10 9.27 14.04
N VAL A 59 2.09 8.55 13.53
CA VAL A 59 2.99 7.74 14.34
C VAL A 59 3.93 8.67 15.09
N GLN A 60 3.78 8.73 16.40
CA GLN A 60 4.60 9.57 17.26
C GLN A 60 5.84 8.83 17.76
N GLU A 61 5.70 7.53 18.04
CA GLU A 61 6.73 6.74 18.71
C GLU A 61 6.71 5.29 18.22
N ILE A 62 7.87 4.67 18.18
CA ILE A 62 8.06 3.25 17.89
C ILE A 62 8.87 2.65 19.04
N LYS A 63 8.41 1.53 19.58
CA LYS A 63 9.14 0.72 20.57
C LYS A 63 9.26 -0.71 20.06
N PRO A 64 10.40 -1.39 20.28
CA PRO A 64 10.49 -2.83 20.03
C PRO A 64 9.40 -3.60 20.78
N LEU A 65 9.00 -4.75 20.26
CA LEU A 65 8.10 -5.65 20.96
C LEU A 65 8.81 -6.23 22.20
N GLU A 66 8.09 -6.42 23.30
CA GLU A 66 8.69 -6.75 24.61
C GLU A 66 9.43 -8.10 24.63
N VAL A 67 9.08 -9.00 23.71
CA VAL A 67 9.69 -10.34 23.59
C VAL A 67 11.02 -10.32 22.85
N ASP A 68 11.35 -9.23 22.16
CA ASP A 68 12.61 -9.08 21.43
C ASP A 68 13.72 -8.61 22.38
N LYS A 69 14.66 -9.51 22.68
CA LYS A 69 15.80 -9.24 23.58
C LYS A 69 16.92 -8.44 22.92
N TYR A 70 16.98 -8.42 21.59
CA TYR A 70 18.07 -7.81 20.83
C TYR A 70 17.54 -6.95 19.68
N PRO A 71 16.74 -5.92 19.99
CA PRO A 71 16.13 -5.10 18.96
C PRO A 71 17.17 -4.27 18.21
N THR A 72 16.92 -4.02 16.92
CA THR A 72 17.81 -3.19 16.10
C THR A 72 17.52 -1.69 16.27
N ASP A 73 18.57 -0.88 16.31
CA ASP A 73 18.48 0.59 16.32
C ASP A 73 17.80 1.16 15.06
N MET A 74 17.74 0.38 13.97
CA MET A 74 17.07 0.78 12.73
C MET A 74 15.57 1.05 12.91
N LEU A 75 14.93 0.52 13.96
CA LEU A 75 13.52 0.80 14.27
C LEU A 75 13.25 2.30 14.48
N ASN A 76 14.26 3.05 14.95
CA ASN A 76 14.18 4.51 15.09
C ASN A 76 13.96 5.22 13.74
N GLY A 77 14.34 4.59 12.63
CA GLY A 77 14.20 5.11 11.27
C GLY A 77 12.80 4.99 10.67
N ILE A 78 11.89 4.20 11.26
CA ILE A 78 10.57 3.89 10.67
C ILE A 78 9.75 5.17 10.41
N LYS A 79 9.74 6.13 11.33
CA LYS A 79 9.05 7.41 11.13
C LYS A 79 9.61 8.19 9.94
N GLY A 80 10.93 8.11 9.72
CA GLY A 80 11.61 8.71 8.58
C GLY A 80 11.13 8.12 7.26
N ILE A 81 10.84 6.82 7.20
CA ILE A 81 10.30 6.18 6.00
C ILE A 81 8.87 6.68 5.68
N ILE A 82 8.03 6.85 6.71
CA ILE A 82 6.63 7.24 6.54
C ILE A 82 6.51 8.71 6.11
N TYR A 83 7.28 9.60 6.76
CA TYR A 83 7.13 11.06 6.66
C TYR A 83 8.30 11.78 5.96
N SER A 84 9.16 11.06 5.24
CA SER A 84 10.30 11.66 4.52
C SER A 84 9.87 12.75 3.53
N PRO A 85 10.65 13.83 3.38
CA PRO A 85 10.47 14.81 2.29
C PRO A 85 10.48 14.19 0.89
N SER A 86 11.15 13.04 0.72
CA SER A 86 11.22 12.29 -0.54
C SER A 86 9.97 11.43 -0.82
N ARG A 87 8.91 11.53 0.00
CA ARG A 87 7.67 10.79 -0.21
C ARG A 87 7.00 11.21 -1.53
N VAL A 88 6.74 10.23 -2.40
CA VAL A 88 5.93 10.44 -3.61
C VAL A 88 4.50 10.78 -3.20
N ARG A 89 4.06 11.99 -3.57
CA ARG A 89 2.76 12.55 -3.14
C ARG A 89 1.63 12.28 -4.12
N TYR A 90 1.92 12.25 -5.42
CA TYR A 90 0.93 12.19 -6.50
C TYR A 90 1.43 11.32 -7.65
N PRO A 91 0.55 10.84 -8.53
CA PRO A 91 0.92 10.33 -9.83
C PRO A 91 1.65 11.40 -10.66
N MET A 92 2.74 11.01 -11.29
CA MET A 92 3.60 11.90 -12.06
C MET A 92 3.97 11.22 -13.39
N VAL A 93 3.98 11.98 -14.47
CA VAL A 93 4.43 11.52 -15.79
C VAL A 93 5.59 12.39 -16.24
N ARG A 94 6.60 11.78 -16.84
CA ARG A 94 7.77 12.50 -17.33
C ARG A 94 7.39 13.44 -18.49
N LEU A 95 7.81 14.70 -18.39
CA LEU A 95 7.39 15.80 -19.27
C LEU A 95 7.47 15.45 -20.77
N ASP A 96 8.64 15.01 -21.23
CA ASP A 96 8.89 14.78 -22.66
C ASP A 96 8.14 13.56 -23.20
N TRP A 97 7.87 12.56 -22.35
CA TRP A 97 7.04 11.42 -22.73
C TRP A 97 5.57 11.83 -22.82
N LEU A 98 5.07 12.61 -21.86
CA LEU A 98 3.68 13.08 -21.86
C LEU A 98 3.37 13.94 -23.09
N LYS A 99 4.29 14.83 -23.49
CA LYS A 99 4.12 15.68 -24.69
C LYS A 99 4.10 14.90 -26.00
N LYS A 100 4.94 13.87 -26.12
CA LYS A 100 5.16 13.16 -27.39
C LYS A 100 4.36 11.87 -27.51
N HIS A 101 3.95 11.27 -26.38
CA HIS A 101 3.46 9.90 -26.26
C HIS A 101 4.32 8.89 -27.03
N LYS A 102 5.63 9.10 -26.99
CA LYS A 102 6.64 8.31 -27.69
C LYS A 102 7.85 8.10 -26.80
N TYR A 103 8.64 7.07 -27.14
CA TYR A 103 9.92 6.82 -26.50
C TYR A 103 10.83 8.05 -26.63
N ALA A 104 11.46 8.44 -25.54
CA ALA A 104 12.33 9.63 -25.45
C ALA A 104 13.43 9.39 -24.40
N PRO A 105 14.36 8.46 -24.60
CA PRO A 105 15.32 8.04 -23.58
C PRO A 105 16.28 9.13 -23.12
N GLU A 106 16.62 10.05 -24.01
CA GLU A 106 17.60 11.12 -23.81
C GLU A 106 17.25 12.07 -22.65
N THR A 107 15.98 12.11 -22.27
CA THR A 107 15.48 12.94 -21.17
C THR A 107 15.20 12.14 -19.90
N ARG A 108 15.57 10.85 -19.81
CA ARG A 108 15.44 10.07 -18.57
C ARG A 108 16.52 10.51 -17.58
N GLY A 109 16.13 10.74 -16.33
CA GLY A 109 17.05 11.18 -15.26
C GLY A 109 17.16 12.69 -15.05
N ASN A 110 16.52 13.53 -15.89
CA ASN A 110 16.55 15.00 -15.74
C ASN A 110 15.56 15.57 -14.70
N ASN A 111 14.84 14.70 -13.99
CA ASN A 111 13.88 15.06 -12.94
C ASN A 111 12.72 16.01 -13.34
N ARG A 112 12.36 16.09 -14.63
CA ARG A 112 11.22 16.89 -15.09
C ARG A 112 9.93 16.06 -15.20
N PHE A 113 9.01 16.29 -14.27
CA PHE A 113 7.74 15.59 -14.18
C PHE A 113 6.55 16.54 -14.16
N VAL A 114 5.42 16.07 -14.70
CA VAL A 114 4.12 16.72 -14.67
C VAL A 114 3.20 15.91 -13.78
N ARG A 115 2.52 16.58 -12.86
CA ARG A 115 1.48 15.95 -12.03
C ARG A 115 0.25 15.69 -12.89
N VAL A 116 -0.31 14.50 -12.75
CA VAL A 116 -1.55 14.07 -13.44
C VAL A 116 -2.57 13.55 -12.43
N THR A 117 -3.80 13.32 -12.88
CA THR A 117 -4.81 12.62 -12.08
C THR A 117 -4.52 11.11 -12.01
N TRP A 118 -5.19 10.41 -11.09
CA TRP A 118 -5.11 8.95 -11.05
C TRP A 118 -5.70 8.30 -12.30
N ASP A 119 -6.84 8.79 -12.77
CA ASP A 119 -7.49 8.26 -13.97
C ASP A 119 -6.59 8.41 -15.20
N GLU A 120 -6.00 9.58 -15.39
CA GLU A 120 -5.07 9.82 -16.50
C GLU A 120 -3.83 8.90 -16.40
N ALA A 121 -3.26 8.74 -15.21
CA ALA A 121 -2.10 7.84 -15.03
C ALA A 121 -2.44 6.37 -15.36
N LEU A 122 -3.64 5.91 -14.98
CA LEU A 122 -4.11 4.56 -15.24
C LEU A 122 -4.44 4.34 -16.73
N ASP A 123 -5.06 5.32 -17.39
CA ASP A 123 -5.34 5.27 -18.83
C ASP A 123 -4.04 5.22 -19.64
N LEU A 124 -3.06 6.05 -19.29
CA LEU A 124 -1.74 6.05 -19.93
C LEU A 124 -1.02 4.70 -19.74
N PHE A 125 -1.12 4.13 -18.54
CA PHE A 125 -0.54 2.81 -18.24
C PHE A 125 -1.21 1.71 -19.05
N TYR A 126 -2.54 1.64 -19.04
CA TYR A 126 -3.30 0.64 -19.78
C TYR A 126 -3.05 0.73 -21.29
N ARG A 127 -3.04 1.95 -21.85
CA ARG A 127 -2.76 2.16 -23.28
C ARG A 127 -1.39 1.63 -23.70
N GLU A 128 -0.36 1.80 -22.88
CA GLU A 128 0.97 1.26 -23.19
C GLU A 128 1.03 -0.26 -23.07
N LEU A 129 0.32 -0.84 -22.10
CA LEU A 129 0.22 -2.31 -22.02
C LEU A 129 -0.48 -2.88 -23.26
N GLU A 130 -1.59 -2.29 -23.69
CA GLU A 130 -2.31 -2.67 -24.90
C GLU A 130 -1.43 -2.56 -26.15
N ARG A 131 -0.74 -1.43 -26.30
CA ARG A 131 0.19 -1.19 -27.41
C ARG A 131 1.30 -2.25 -27.44
N VAL A 132 1.92 -2.53 -26.30
CA VAL A 132 3.02 -3.50 -26.23
C VAL A 132 2.54 -4.92 -26.59
N GLN A 133 1.40 -5.33 -26.06
CA GLN A 133 0.84 -6.65 -26.36
C GLN A 133 0.41 -6.78 -27.83
N LYS A 134 -0.24 -5.77 -28.41
CA LYS A 134 -0.74 -5.80 -29.80
C LYS A 134 0.38 -5.71 -30.83
N ASP A 135 1.32 -4.79 -30.64
CA ASP A 135 2.32 -4.47 -31.66
C ASP A 135 3.53 -5.41 -31.61
N TYR A 136 3.85 -5.95 -30.43
CA TYR A 136 5.07 -6.76 -30.25
C TYR A 136 4.84 -8.07 -29.51
N GLY A 137 3.67 -8.30 -28.92
CA GLY A 137 3.42 -9.51 -28.14
C GLY A 137 4.14 -9.56 -26.79
N PRO A 138 4.02 -10.70 -26.08
CA PRO A 138 4.33 -10.78 -24.66
C PRO A 138 5.82 -10.79 -24.32
N TYR A 139 6.69 -11.17 -25.26
CA TYR A 139 8.14 -11.19 -25.06
C TYR A 139 8.73 -9.77 -24.96
N ALA A 140 8.01 -8.75 -25.42
CA ALA A 140 8.42 -7.35 -25.34
C ALA A 140 8.09 -6.68 -24.00
N LEU A 141 7.41 -7.37 -23.09
CA LEU A 141 7.06 -6.88 -21.75
C LEU A 141 7.81 -7.67 -20.67
N HIS A 142 8.68 -7.01 -19.92
CA HIS A 142 9.38 -7.62 -18.79
C HIS A 142 8.79 -7.19 -17.45
N THR A 143 8.29 -8.14 -16.66
CA THR A 143 7.69 -7.89 -15.33
C THR A 143 8.34 -8.74 -14.24
N GLY A 144 9.56 -9.22 -14.48
CA GLY A 144 10.26 -10.18 -13.61
C GLY A 144 11.14 -9.56 -12.53
N GLN A 145 11.16 -8.24 -12.40
CA GLN A 145 12.11 -7.59 -11.49
C GLN A 145 11.78 -7.94 -10.02
N THR A 146 12.83 -8.31 -9.27
CA THR A 146 12.73 -8.65 -7.85
C THR A 146 13.34 -7.56 -6.99
N GLY A 147 12.81 -7.37 -5.80
CA GLY A 147 13.39 -6.49 -4.79
C GLY A 147 12.81 -6.74 -3.41
N TRP A 148 13.42 -6.11 -2.41
CA TRP A 148 12.97 -6.17 -1.02
C TRP A 148 11.76 -5.26 -0.82
N ARG A 149 10.56 -5.79 -1.11
CA ARG A 149 9.29 -5.14 -0.76
C ARG A 149 9.06 -5.20 0.75
N GLN A 150 8.11 -4.41 1.25
CA GLN A 150 7.65 -4.52 2.64
C GLN A 150 7.03 -5.91 2.93
N THR A 151 7.15 -6.35 4.19
CA THR A 151 6.55 -7.60 4.68
C THR A 151 5.03 -7.54 4.68
N GLY A 152 4.39 -8.69 4.47
CA GLY A 152 2.93 -8.83 4.48
C GLY A 152 2.45 -9.85 3.46
N GLN A 153 1.47 -10.66 3.86
CA GLN A 153 0.90 -11.72 3.01
C GLN A 153 -0.10 -11.16 2.01
N MET A 154 -1.00 -10.27 2.46
CA MET A 154 -2.01 -9.64 1.61
C MET A 154 -1.38 -8.57 0.70
N HIS A 155 -0.77 -7.54 1.27
CA HIS A 155 -0.21 -6.40 0.53
C HIS A 155 1.20 -6.67 -0.04
N SER A 156 1.31 -7.74 -0.81
CA SER A 156 2.52 -8.07 -1.58
C SER A 156 2.50 -7.34 -2.92
N CYS A 157 3.23 -6.23 -3.05
CA CYS A 157 3.22 -5.43 -4.27
C CYS A 157 3.64 -6.22 -5.52
N THR A 158 4.65 -7.10 -5.40
CA THR A 158 5.09 -7.96 -6.50
C THR A 158 3.98 -8.93 -6.91
N ASN A 159 3.29 -9.55 -5.96
CA ASN A 159 2.19 -10.48 -6.28
C ASN A 159 1.01 -9.74 -6.91
N HIS A 160 0.66 -8.56 -6.41
CA HIS A 160 -0.40 -7.72 -7.01
C HIS A 160 -0.04 -7.30 -8.43
N MET A 161 1.19 -6.84 -8.67
CA MET A 161 1.67 -6.50 -10.00
C MET A 161 1.60 -7.72 -10.92
N MET A 162 2.17 -8.86 -10.52
CA MET A 162 2.15 -10.08 -11.34
C MET A 162 0.73 -10.55 -11.63
N ARG A 163 -0.20 -10.43 -10.67
CA ARG A 163 -1.62 -10.73 -10.88
C ARG A 163 -2.24 -9.78 -11.89
N ALA A 164 -2.05 -8.47 -11.73
CA ALA A 164 -2.60 -7.47 -12.65
C ALA A 164 -2.06 -7.66 -14.06
N MET A 165 -0.76 -7.90 -14.20
CA MET A 165 -0.14 -8.14 -15.52
C MET A 165 -0.63 -9.45 -16.12
N GLY A 166 -0.75 -10.52 -15.34
CA GLY A 166 -1.30 -11.80 -15.81
C GLY A 166 -2.78 -11.74 -16.21
N LEU A 167 -3.57 -10.83 -15.64
CA LEU A 167 -4.94 -10.57 -16.08
C LEU A 167 -5.00 -9.78 -17.40
N HIS A 168 -3.98 -8.98 -17.69
CA HIS A 168 -3.89 -8.22 -18.94
C HIS A 168 -3.31 -9.05 -20.09
N GLY A 169 -2.26 -9.85 -19.84
CA GLY A 169 -1.60 -10.65 -20.87
C GLY A 169 -0.35 -11.37 -20.35
N TYR A 170 0.48 -11.86 -21.28
CA TYR A 170 1.72 -12.56 -20.92
C TYR A 170 2.91 -11.60 -20.86
N SER A 171 3.93 -11.97 -20.08
CA SER A 171 5.16 -11.20 -19.92
C SER A 171 6.35 -12.10 -19.62
N VAL A 172 7.55 -11.59 -19.89
CA VAL A 172 8.81 -12.22 -19.51
C VAL A 172 9.06 -12.02 -18.01
N LYS A 173 9.44 -13.12 -17.34
CA LYS A 173 9.80 -13.15 -15.92
C LYS A 173 11.29 -13.47 -15.75
N LYS A 174 11.76 -13.33 -14.52
CA LYS A 174 13.13 -13.65 -14.10
C LYS A 174 13.11 -14.87 -13.18
N VAL A 175 14.16 -15.69 -13.23
CA VAL A 175 14.39 -16.81 -12.31
C VAL A 175 15.55 -16.46 -11.37
N GLY A 176 15.45 -16.91 -10.11
CA GLY A 176 16.46 -16.67 -9.07
C GLY A 176 16.45 -15.27 -8.47
N ASP A 177 17.50 -14.94 -7.73
CA ASP A 177 17.71 -13.64 -7.09
C ASP A 177 19.18 -13.25 -7.02
N TYR A 178 19.41 -12.02 -6.56
CA TYR A 178 20.74 -11.43 -6.44
C TYR A 178 21.56 -12.00 -5.29
N SER A 179 20.93 -12.67 -4.31
CA SER A 179 21.62 -13.15 -3.12
C SER A 179 22.28 -14.50 -3.37
N THR A 180 21.57 -15.44 -3.99
CA THR A 180 22.02 -16.84 -4.07
C THR A 180 21.81 -17.49 -5.44
N GLY A 181 21.71 -16.70 -6.52
CA GLY A 181 21.39 -17.20 -7.86
C GLY A 181 22.26 -18.37 -8.37
N ALA A 182 23.57 -18.35 -8.10
CA ALA A 182 24.44 -19.48 -8.42
C ALA A 182 24.17 -20.69 -7.50
N GLY A 183 24.01 -20.45 -6.19
CA GLY A 183 23.74 -21.48 -5.19
C GLY A 183 22.43 -22.23 -5.45
N GLN A 184 21.37 -21.51 -5.85
CA GLN A 184 20.10 -22.11 -6.24
C GLN A 184 20.22 -23.05 -7.43
N THR A 185 21.19 -22.79 -8.32
CA THR A 185 21.43 -23.64 -9.49
C THR A 185 22.23 -24.88 -9.10
N ILE A 186 23.38 -24.72 -8.42
CA ILE A 186 24.31 -25.84 -8.19
C ILE A 186 23.90 -26.77 -7.04
N LEU A 187 23.34 -26.24 -5.95
CA LEU A 187 23.13 -27.03 -4.72
C LEU A 187 22.12 -28.17 -4.88
N PRO A 188 21.04 -28.06 -5.67
CA PRO A 188 20.18 -29.21 -5.95
C PRO A 188 20.92 -30.39 -6.60
N TYR A 189 21.99 -30.17 -7.36
CA TYR A 189 22.79 -31.24 -7.97
C TYR A 189 23.77 -31.90 -6.99
N VAL A 190 24.22 -31.17 -5.96
CA VAL A 190 25.21 -31.65 -4.99
C VAL A 190 24.53 -32.25 -3.75
N LEU A 191 23.53 -31.55 -3.23
CA LEU A 191 22.88 -31.85 -1.94
C LEU A 191 21.43 -32.32 -2.08
N GLY A 192 20.83 -32.24 -3.28
CA GLY A 192 19.42 -32.59 -3.50
C GLY A 192 18.41 -31.54 -3.02
N SER A 193 18.87 -30.39 -2.52
CA SER A 193 18.03 -29.30 -1.98
C SER A 193 18.61 -27.92 -2.33
N THR A 194 17.79 -26.87 -2.17
CA THR A 194 18.25 -25.47 -2.22
C THR A 194 18.73 -25.02 -0.84
N GLU A 195 19.85 -25.58 -0.39
CA GLU A 195 20.34 -25.43 0.99
C GLU A 195 20.58 -23.98 1.43
N VAL A 196 20.86 -23.07 0.50
CA VAL A 196 20.97 -21.63 0.76
C VAL A 196 19.71 -20.98 1.35
N TYR A 197 18.56 -21.64 1.25
CA TYR A 197 17.30 -21.22 1.86
C TYR A 197 16.81 -22.17 2.94
N ALA A 198 17.61 -23.17 3.32
CA ALA A 198 17.32 -23.98 4.49
C ALA A 198 17.37 -23.10 5.74
N GLN A 199 16.54 -23.46 6.73
CA GLN A 199 16.54 -22.76 8.00
C GLN A 199 17.84 -23.06 8.74
N GLY A 200 18.68 -22.05 8.92
CA GLY A 200 19.92 -22.17 9.68
C GLY A 200 19.64 -22.52 11.14
N THR A 201 20.50 -23.34 11.75
CA THR A 201 20.46 -23.61 13.19
C THR A 201 20.95 -22.39 13.96
N SER A 202 20.13 -21.85 14.85
CA SER A 202 20.55 -20.82 15.79
C SER A 202 21.17 -21.49 17.02
N TRP A 203 22.47 -21.26 17.24
CA TRP A 203 23.12 -21.64 18.49
C TRP A 203 22.67 -20.70 19.60
N ASN A 204 22.48 -21.23 20.81
CA ASN A 204 22.11 -20.44 21.97
C ASN A 204 23.29 -19.51 22.31
N LEU A 205 23.10 -18.20 22.17
CA LEU A 205 24.02 -17.22 22.71
C LEU A 205 23.76 -17.16 24.22
N SER A 206 24.48 -18.01 24.96
CA SER A 206 24.52 -18.03 26.43
C SER A 206 24.97 -16.68 26.99
#